data_AF-A0A9J7L728-F1
#
_entry.id   AF-A0A9J7L728-F1
#
_cell.length_a   1.000
_cell.length_b   1.000
_cell.length_c   1.000
_cell.angle_alpha   90.00
_cell.angle_beta   90.00
_cell.angle_gamma   90.00
#
_symmetry.space_group_name_H-M   'P 1'
#
loop_
_entity.id
_entity.type
_entity.pdbx_description
1 polymer ?
#
loop_
_entity_poly.entity_id
_entity_poly.type
_entity_poly.pdbx_seq_one_letter_code
_entity_poly.pdbx_strand_id
1 'polypeptide(L)'
;MTPIMLAAMKNYYDILEMLLHAGFPTPAPDDYKWTTDISESIAWLDAYRAVCSPSYILLTSPDPFRTAFRTAKALRDVLWKREQYRPELEQLADQCETFACELLDEARSTKEAGTILEHLCSPEDSPYRKSVSTIQLAVDLQLKQVATHPFCFEYVNQRKFQEFADFHQAFQGWENASSVYPIVLSVTVGLAYPLLCLAHLLAPQSKIGKFSSLSVVREMYWTVSWIVLLILLLVDSQSYRLGPSEIDSILQGTPALSKPVSIASILIMMWIIDIAWKELQDVRREGLMDHFKQPWNFLDFVMVAVFLAQFALRLVAIQLDIYRSEQNTVADEWTHKANETSFQPVAVADVLFSIFTIVVFVRAMSMFIYNRFLGMLLISIGRMAVDIIKFVVLDGLILFAFALGLNQLYWFYGTMHQYLCSNYSQSNLQALSCSKSQGFDTIFSALQSLFWAGFGVVDLSTLELKPGTSPVNVFQIQEWPVITETAGKLVFGLYEVIGVLVLINLLIAIMSDSFTRTEEVKRIDWGFVVMKDVLRYLKVDVSLPPPFGLMMSVRNAVVRPVLALCG
;
A
#
# COMPACT_ATOMS: atom_id res chain seq x y z
N MET A 1 19.61 -38.79 -17.37
CA MET A 1 19.86 -38.75 -15.91
C MET A 1 21.26 -39.28 -15.65
N THR A 2 22.16 -38.47 -15.07
CA THR A 2 23.55 -38.86 -14.77
C THR A 2 23.68 -39.43 -13.35
N PRO A 3 24.75 -40.18 -13.01
CA PRO A 3 24.98 -40.69 -11.66
C PRO A 3 25.04 -39.58 -10.59
N ILE A 4 25.68 -38.44 -10.90
CA ILE A 4 25.71 -37.26 -10.00
C ILE A 4 24.29 -36.74 -9.77
N MET A 5 23.48 -36.56 -10.82
CA MET A 5 22.11 -36.04 -10.67
C MET A 5 21.29 -36.94 -9.74
N LEU A 6 21.36 -38.26 -9.92
CA LEU A 6 20.62 -39.19 -9.09
C LEU A 6 21.11 -39.18 -7.63
N ALA A 7 22.43 -39.14 -7.41
CA ALA A 7 23.00 -39.06 -6.07
C ALA A 7 22.62 -37.74 -5.35
N ALA A 8 22.59 -36.63 -6.09
CA ALA A 8 22.17 -35.32 -5.59
C ALA A 8 20.68 -35.30 -5.24
N MET A 9 19.82 -35.80 -6.12
CA MET A 9 18.39 -35.91 -5.86
C MET A 9 18.06 -36.80 -4.64
N LYS A 10 18.93 -37.74 -4.30
CA LYS A 10 18.82 -38.58 -3.09
C LYS A 10 19.53 -38.00 -1.86
N ASN A 11 20.23 -36.88 -2.00
CA ASN A 11 20.97 -36.19 -0.95
C ASN A 11 21.98 -37.08 -0.22
N TYR A 12 22.70 -37.95 -0.95
CA TYR A 12 23.74 -38.81 -0.38
C TYR A 12 25.12 -38.16 -0.45
N TYR A 13 25.58 -37.61 0.67
CA TYR A 13 26.84 -36.86 0.78
C TYR A 13 28.07 -37.67 0.32
N ASP A 14 28.31 -38.85 0.92
CA ASP A 14 29.52 -39.65 0.64
C ASP A 14 29.62 -40.08 -0.84
N ILE A 15 28.47 -40.43 -1.43
CA ILE A 15 28.41 -40.85 -2.84
C ILE A 15 28.69 -39.65 -3.75
N LEU A 16 28.14 -38.47 -3.44
CA LEU A 16 28.42 -37.26 -4.18
C LEU A 16 29.88 -36.86 -4.11
N GLU A 17 30.50 -36.93 -2.94
CA GLU A 17 31.91 -36.63 -2.75
C GLU A 17 32.80 -37.53 -3.63
N MET A 18 32.54 -38.85 -3.61
CA MET A 18 33.26 -39.81 -4.46
C MET A 18 33.09 -39.51 -5.96
N LEU A 19 31.86 -39.19 -6.40
CA LEU A 19 31.58 -38.90 -7.81
C LEU A 19 32.18 -37.56 -8.27
N LEU A 20 32.17 -36.54 -7.42
CA LEU A 20 32.78 -35.24 -7.70
C LEU A 20 34.31 -35.34 -7.76
N HIS A 21 34.93 -36.09 -6.83
CA HIS A 21 36.37 -36.37 -6.86
C HIS A 21 36.79 -37.17 -8.10
N ALA A 22 35.91 -38.04 -8.61
CA ALA A 22 36.13 -38.77 -9.86
C ALA A 22 35.98 -37.89 -11.13
N GLY A 23 35.59 -36.62 -11.01
CA GLY A 23 35.53 -35.67 -12.13
C GLY A 23 34.33 -35.84 -13.05
N PHE A 24 33.23 -36.44 -12.56
CA PHE A 24 31.98 -36.51 -13.34
C PHE A 24 31.38 -35.10 -13.55
N PRO A 25 30.66 -34.86 -14.67
CA PRO A 25 30.14 -33.54 -15.00
C PRO A 25 29.02 -33.11 -14.05
N THR A 26 29.06 -31.84 -13.64
CA THR A 26 28.05 -31.23 -12.78
C THR A 26 26.74 -30.96 -13.52
N PRO A 27 25.57 -31.06 -12.86
CA PRO A 27 24.30 -30.68 -13.46
C PRO A 27 24.27 -29.18 -13.78
N ALA A 28 23.98 -28.85 -15.04
CA ALA A 28 23.74 -27.49 -15.51
C ALA A 28 22.28 -27.39 -16.02
N PRO A 29 21.36 -26.79 -15.24
CA PRO A 29 19.96 -26.68 -15.63
C PRO A 29 19.74 -25.89 -16.93
N ASP A 30 20.64 -24.94 -17.23
CA ASP A 30 20.58 -24.07 -18.41
C ASP A 30 20.87 -24.81 -19.73
N ASP A 31 21.47 -26.01 -19.67
CA ASP A 31 21.74 -26.83 -20.86
C ASP A 31 20.47 -27.45 -21.46
N TYR A 32 19.39 -27.54 -20.67
CA TYR A 32 18.13 -28.16 -21.08
C TYR A 32 17.14 -27.11 -21.62
N LYS A 33 16.86 -27.17 -22.93
CA LYS A 33 15.92 -26.27 -23.59
C LYS A 33 14.50 -26.80 -23.50
N TRP A 34 13.86 -26.51 -22.40
CA TRP A 34 12.54 -26.97 -22.03
C TRP A 34 11.37 -26.71 -23.00
N THR A 35 11.55 -25.92 -24.07
CA THR A 35 10.52 -25.57 -25.08
C THR A 35 10.35 -26.61 -26.20
N THR A 36 11.22 -27.60 -26.28
CA THR A 36 11.36 -28.50 -27.44
C THR A 36 10.60 -29.82 -27.25
N ASP A 37 10.68 -30.44 -26.07
CA ASP A 37 10.12 -31.76 -25.77
C ASP A 37 9.81 -31.95 -24.28
N ILE A 38 8.86 -32.85 -23.98
CA ILE A 38 8.50 -33.28 -22.62
C ILE A 38 9.70 -33.93 -21.93
N SER A 39 10.48 -34.72 -22.68
CA SER A 39 11.68 -35.38 -22.16
C SER A 39 12.73 -34.35 -21.67
N GLU A 40 12.96 -33.28 -22.44
CA GLU A 40 13.84 -32.17 -22.04
C GLU A 40 13.26 -31.39 -20.87
N SER A 41 11.95 -31.22 -20.78
CA SER A 41 11.29 -30.58 -19.63
C SER A 41 11.47 -31.39 -18.33
N ILE A 42 11.42 -32.72 -18.40
CA ILE A 42 11.69 -33.59 -17.23
C ILE A 42 13.17 -33.51 -16.84
N ALA A 43 14.08 -33.58 -17.82
CA ALA A 43 15.51 -33.50 -17.57
C ALA A 43 15.92 -32.15 -16.95
N TRP A 44 15.32 -31.05 -17.40
CA TRP A 44 15.46 -29.72 -16.83
C TRP A 44 15.05 -29.68 -15.35
N LEU A 45 13.89 -30.24 -15.02
CA LEU A 45 13.39 -30.28 -13.65
C LEU A 45 14.29 -31.14 -12.74
N ASP A 46 14.72 -32.31 -13.22
CA ASP A 46 15.63 -33.19 -12.50
C ASP A 46 17.01 -32.52 -12.29
N ALA A 47 17.47 -31.69 -13.22
CA ALA A 47 18.68 -30.89 -13.04
C ALA A 47 18.51 -29.87 -11.90
N TYR A 48 17.37 -29.19 -11.80
CA TYR A 48 17.09 -28.31 -10.66
C TYR A 48 16.99 -29.07 -9.34
N ARG A 49 16.32 -30.23 -9.31
CA ARG A 49 16.27 -31.09 -8.11
C ARG A 49 17.67 -31.48 -7.62
N ALA A 50 18.59 -31.76 -8.56
CA ALA A 50 19.97 -32.06 -8.23
C ALA A 50 20.73 -30.84 -7.68
N VAL A 51 20.62 -29.68 -8.34
CA VAL A 51 21.32 -28.45 -7.93
C VAL A 51 20.83 -27.90 -6.59
N CYS A 52 19.56 -28.11 -6.26
CA CYS A 52 18.95 -27.67 -5.00
C CYS A 52 19.26 -28.59 -3.80
N SER A 53 19.94 -29.72 -4.01
CA SER A 53 20.31 -30.63 -2.93
C SER A 53 21.29 -29.97 -1.94
N PRO A 54 21.01 -30.01 -0.62
CA PRO A 54 21.90 -29.51 0.42
C PRO A 54 23.32 -30.07 0.33
N SER A 55 23.47 -31.40 0.21
CA SER A 55 24.78 -32.05 0.10
C SER A 55 25.54 -31.62 -1.16
N TYR A 56 24.83 -31.44 -2.27
CA TYR A 56 25.44 -30.95 -3.50
C TYR A 56 25.96 -29.51 -3.35
N ILE A 57 25.17 -28.61 -2.75
CA ILE A 57 25.57 -27.22 -2.52
C ILE A 57 26.79 -27.16 -1.59
N LEU A 58 26.84 -27.97 -0.53
CA LEU A 58 27.97 -28.02 0.41
C LEU A 58 29.29 -28.45 -0.25
N LEU A 59 29.24 -29.42 -1.15
CA LEU A 59 30.45 -29.97 -1.80
C LEU A 59 30.96 -29.12 -2.96
N THR A 60 30.06 -28.41 -3.65
CA THR A 60 30.40 -27.68 -4.89
C THR A 60 30.56 -26.18 -4.70
N SER A 61 29.92 -25.58 -3.69
CA SER A 61 29.89 -24.13 -3.52
C SER A 61 30.98 -23.63 -2.58
N PRO A 62 31.73 -22.56 -2.94
CA PRO A 62 32.64 -21.89 -2.01
C PRO A 62 31.90 -21.09 -0.92
N ASP A 63 30.68 -20.62 -1.22
CA ASP A 63 29.80 -19.94 -0.27
C ASP A 63 28.40 -20.58 -0.38
N PRO A 64 28.03 -21.48 0.55
CA PRO A 64 26.75 -22.19 0.49
C PRO A 64 25.53 -21.26 0.64
N PHE A 65 25.63 -20.18 1.43
CA PHE A 65 24.53 -19.21 1.59
C PHE A 65 24.22 -18.52 0.27
N ARG A 66 25.25 -17.96 -0.37
CA ARG A 66 25.11 -17.24 -1.64
C ARG A 66 24.55 -18.12 -2.75
N THR A 67 24.99 -19.37 -2.84
CA THR A 67 24.47 -20.31 -3.85
C THR A 67 23.02 -20.67 -3.56
N ALA A 68 22.67 -21.01 -2.31
CA ALA A 68 21.29 -21.28 -1.92
C ALA A 68 20.34 -20.09 -2.18
N PHE A 69 20.81 -18.87 -1.92
CA PHE A 69 20.04 -17.65 -2.12
C PHE A 69 19.74 -17.41 -3.60
N ARG A 70 20.76 -17.57 -4.46
CA ARG A 70 20.60 -17.40 -5.91
C ARG A 70 19.75 -18.49 -6.52
N THR A 71 19.91 -19.75 -6.13
CA THR A 71 19.10 -20.87 -6.64
C THR A 71 17.65 -20.70 -6.24
N ALA A 72 17.36 -20.35 -4.98
CA ALA A 72 16.01 -20.06 -4.52
C ALA A 72 15.37 -18.91 -5.31
N LYS A 73 16.11 -17.81 -5.53
CA LYS A 73 15.62 -16.68 -6.32
C LYS A 73 15.38 -17.06 -7.79
N ALA A 74 16.32 -17.76 -8.42
CA ALA A 74 16.22 -18.20 -9.81
C ALA A 74 15.00 -19.10 -10.03
N LEU A 75 14.73 -20.04 -9.11
CA LEU A 75 13.53 -20.88 -9.15
C LEU A 75 12.25 -20.04 -9.07
N ARG A 76 12.19 -19.09 -8.13
CA ARG A 76 11.02 -18.21 -7.95
C ARG A 76 10.75 -17.32 -9.16
N ASP A 77 11.80 -16.86 -9.84
CA ASP A 77 11.67 -16.04 -11.05
C ASP A 77 11.18 -16.84 -12.27
N VAL A 78 11.26 -18.17 -12.23
CA VAL A 78 10.76 -19.07 -13.28
C VAL A 78 9.31 -19.54 -13.02
N LEU A 79 8.80 -19.41 -11.78
CA LEU A 79 7.45 -19.89 -11.41
C LEU A 79 6.34 -19.40 -12.34
N TRP A 80 6.33 -18.11 -12.67
CA TRP A 80 5.30 -17.52 -13.52
C TRP A 80 5.31 -18.08 -14.96
N LYS A 81 6.47 -18.57 -15.43
CA LYS A 81 6.60 -19.18 -16.77
C LYS A 81 6.02 -20.60 -16.78
N ARG A 82 5.90 -21.26 -15.63
CA ARG A 82 5.58 -22.69 -15.49
C ARG A 82 4.57 -22.96 -14.38
N GLU A 83 3.35 -22.45 -14.57
CA GLU A 83 2.26 -22.63 -13.60
C GLU A 83 1.99 -24.11 -13.26
N GLN A 84 2.17 -25.04 -14.23
CA GLN A 84 1.97 -26.48 -14.02
C GLN A 84 2.93 -27.11 -13.01
N TYR A 85 4.18 -26.62 -12.93
CA TYR A 85 5.22 -27.12 -12.02
C TYR A 85 5.43 -26.20 -10.82
N ARG A 86 4.59 -25.17 -10.65
CA ARG A 86 4.66 -24.21 -9.55
C ARG A 86 4.85 -24.89 -8.18
N PRO A 87 4.03 -25.87 -7.74
CA PRO A 87 4.16 -26.41 -6.40
C PRO A 87 5.52 -27.10 -6.18
N GLU A 88 6.04 -27.81 -7.18
CA GLU A 88 7.33 -28.49 -7.07
C GLU A 88 8.51 -27.51 -7.05
N LEU A 89 8.45 -26.46 -7.89
CA LEU A 89 9.48 -25.43 -7.94
C LEU A 89 9.49 -24.55 -6.67
N GLU A 90 8.31 -24.24 -6.13
CA GLU A 90 8.17 -23.56 -4.82
C GLU A 90 8.79 -24.42 -3.72
N GLN A 91 8.51 -25.72 -3.70
CA GLN A 91 9.11 -26.64 -2.74
C GLN A 91 10.64 -26.70 -2.84
N LEU A 92 11.21 -26.72 -4.05
CA LEU A 92 12.67 -26.69 -4.24
C LEU A 92 13.30 -25.37 -3.78
N ALA A 93 12.63 -24.24 -4.02
CA ALA A 93 13.10 -22.94 -3.56
C ALA A 93 13.06 -22.86 -2.03
N ASP A 94 12.00 -23.36 -1.42
CA ASP A 94 11.84 -23.42 0.03
C ASP A 94 12.84 -24.40 0.66
N GLN A 95 13.22 -25.48 -0.02
CA GLN A 95 14.30 -26.37 0.39
C GLN A 95 15.66 -25.64 0.47
N CYS A 96 15.99 -24.81 -0.52
CA CYS A 96 17.21 -24.01 -0.49
C CYS A 96 17.20 -22.97 0.65
N GLU A 97 16.06 -22.34 0.94
CA GLU A 97 15.93 -21.45 2.09
C GLU A 97 16.06 -22.19 3.42
N THR A 98 15.40 -23.35 3.55
CA THR A 98 15.46 -24.18 4.76
C THR A 98 16.89 -24.62 5.02
N PHE A 99 17.62 -25.06 4.00
CA PHE A 99 19.04 -25.39 4.10
C PHE A 99 19.89 -24.21 4.61
N ALA A 100 19.64 -23.00 4.12
CA ALA A 100 20.35 -21.83 4.60
C ALA A 100 20.01 -21.50 6.08
N CYS A 101 18.77 -21.71 6.51
CA CYS A 101 18.39 -21.59 7.92
C CYS A 101 19.11 -22.64 8.78
N GLU A 102 19.09 -23.92 8.37
CA GLU A 102 19.77 -25.01 9.06
C GLU A 102 21.29 -24.75 9.20
N LEU A 103 21.92 -24.20 8.16
CA LEU A 103 23.34 -23.84 8.23
C LEU A 103 23.60 -22.67 9.19
N LEU A 104 22.65 -21.75 9.32
CA LEU A 104 22.73 -20.64 10.27
C LEU A 104 22.49 -21.10 11.71
N ASP A 105 21.65 -22.12 11.92
CA ASP A 105 21.40 -22.77 13.22
C ASP A 105 22.65 -23.42 13.82
N GLU A 106 23.61 -23.85 12.98
CA GLU A 106 24.89 -24.41 13.43
C GLU A 106 25.85 -23.36 14.03
N ALA A 107 25.56 -22.06 13.89
CA ALA A 107 26.36 -21.00 14.51
C ALA A 107 26.20 -21.01 16.04
N ARG A 108 27.32 -21.13 16.78
CA ARG A 108 27.28 -21.31 18.25
C ARG A 108 27.46 -20.02 19.04
N SER A 109 27.86 -18.95 18.37
CA SER A 109 28.06 -17.64 19.00
C SER A 109 27.47 -16.51 18.17
N THR A 110 27.04 -15.45 18.86
CA THR A 110 26.61 -14.19 18.21
C THR A 110 27.71 -13.58 17.35
N LYS A 111 28.99 -13.83 17.68
CA LYS A 111 30.14 -13.40 16.88
C LYS A 111 30.26 -14.18 15.57
N GLU A 112 30.07 -15.50 15.58
CA GLU A 112 30.04 -16.33 14.38
C GLU A 112 28.87 -15.94 13.48
N ALA A 113 27.67 -15.89 14.05
CA ALA A 113 26.46 -15.46 13.33
C ALA A 113 26.62 -14.04 12.76
N GLY A 114 27.15 -13.10 13.55
CA GLY A 114 27.43 -11.74 13.09
C GLY A 114 28.44 -11.70 11.95
N THR A 115 29.48 -12.52 11.98
CA THR A 115 30.48 -12.60 10.89
C THR A 115 29.84 -13.09 9.59
N ILE A 116 28.93 -14.06 9.66
CA ILE A 116 28.19 -14.58 8.50
C ILE A 116 27.24 -13.50 7.96
N LEU A 117 26.46 -12.87 8.85
CA LEU A 117 25.43 -11.90 8.47
C LEU A 117 26.01 -10.57 7.95
N GLU A 118 27.18 -10.15 8.44
CA GLU A 118 27.91 -8.96 8.01
C GLU A 118 28.79 -9.18 6.79
N HIS A 119 29.04 -10.43 6.40
CA HIS A 119 29.93 -10.74 5.28
C HIS A 119 29.50 -9.95 4.02
N LEU A 120 30.45 -9.23 3.44
CA LEU A 120 30.21 -8.35 2.30
C LEU A 120 30.19 -9.18 1.02
N CYS A 121 29.01 -9.35 0.44
CA CYS A 121 28.84 -10.01 -0.85
C CYS A 121 29.39 -9.14 -1.99
N SER A 122 29.71 -9.79 -3.11
CA SER A 122 30.20 -9.12 -4.31
C SER A 122 29.12 -8.20 -4.89
N PRO A 123 29.48 -7.05 -5.49
CA PRO A 123 28.51 -6.18 -6.15
C PRO A 123 27.67 -6.89 -7.20
N GLU A 124 28.20 -7.93 -7.86
CA GLU A 124 27.47 -8.73 -8.86
C GLU A 124 26.27 -9.50 -8.29
N ASP A 125 26.22 -9.67 -6.96
CA ASP A 125 25.18 -10.45 -6.28
C ASP A 125 23.94 -9.64 -5.97
N SER A 126 24.10 -8.34 -5.76
CA SER A 126 22.96 -7.49 -5.45
C SER A 126 22.29 -7.00 -6.73
N PRO A 127 20.95 -6.93 -6.75
CA PRO A 127 20.21 -6.30 -7.86
C PRO A 127 20.69 -4.86 -8.12
N TYR A 128 21.19 -4.19 -7.10
CA TYR A 128 21.62 -2.80 -7.11
C TYR A 128 23.10 -2.56 -7.44
N ARG A 129 23.86 -3.62 -7.76
CA ARG A 129 25.31 -3.56 -8.07
C ARG A 129 26.15 -2.86 -7.01
N LYS A 130 25.83 -3.10 -5.74
CA LYS A 130 26.56 -2.60 -4.56
C LYS A 130 26.96 -3.75 -3.67
N SER A 131 28.10 -3.61 -2.98
CA SER A 131 28.45 -4.56 -1.92
C SER A 131 27.46 -4.41 -0.78
N VAL A 132 26.83 -5.52 -0.41
CA VAL A 132 25.79 -5.61 0.61
C VAL A 132 26.17 -6.74 1.58
N SER A 133 25.74 -6.61 2.83
CA SER A 133 25.89 -7.70 3.80
C SER A 133 24.98 -8.88 3.43
N THR A 134 25.34 -10.10 3.85
CA THR A 134 24.55 -11.32 3.61
C THR A 134 23.08 -11.18 4.01
N ILE A 135 22.80 -10.54 5.15
CA ILE A 135 21.42 -10.30 5.60
C ILE A 135 20.65 -9.34 4.67
N GLN A 136 21.33 -8.31 4.16
CA GLN A 136 20.74 -7.38 3.20
C GLN A 136 20.50 -8.08 1.85
N LEU A 137 21.42 -8.96 1.43
CA LEU A 137 21.26 -9.77 0.23
C LEU A 137 20.04 -10.69 0.34
N ALA A 138 19.84 -11.37 1.48
CA ALA A 138 18.67 -12.21 1.71
C ALA A 138 17.36 -11.41 1.57
N VAL A 139 17.32 -10.18 2.09
CA VAL A 139 16.17 -9.28 1.94
C VAL A 139 15.98 -8.82 0.49
N ASP A 140 17.06 -8.43 -0.19
CA ASP A 140 17.03 -7.97 -1.58
C ASP A 140 16.56 -9.08 -2.54
N LEU A 141 16.91 -10.35 -2.24
CA LEU A 141 16.46 -11.53 -2.97
C LEU A 141 15.09 -12.08 -2.51
N GLN A 142 14.43 -11.42 -1.56
CA GLN A 142 13.12 -11.80 -1.01
C GLN A 142 13.08 -13.19 -0.35
N LEU A 143 14.16 -13.60 0.31
CA LEU A 143 14.24 -14.86 1.04
C LEU A 143 13.66 -14.71 2.44
N LYS A 144 12.35 -14.98 2.53
CA LYS A 144 11.58 -14.61 3.72
C LYS A 144 11.97 -15.44 4.94
N GLN A 145 12.17 -16.75 4.78
CA GLN A 145 12.45 -17.64 5.92
C GLN A 145 13.79 -17.25 6.55
N VAL A 146 14.83 -17.10 5.74
CA VAL A 146 16.19 -16.72 6.18
C VAL A 146 16.21 -15.34 6.83
N ALA A 147 15.57 -14.34 6.22
CA ALA A 147 15.52 -12.99 6.78
C ALA A 147 14.75 -12.92 8.10
N THR A 148 13.78 -13.82 8.31
CA THR A 148 13.02 -13.92 9.57
C THR A 148 13.62 -14.87 10.60
N HIS A 149 14.79 -15.44 10.33
CA HIS A 149 15.46 -16.33 11.26
C HIS A 149 15.69 -15.66 12.64
N PRO A 150 15.48 -16.36 13.77
CA PRO A 150 15.68 -15.77 15.11
C PRO A 150 17.05 -15.11 15.29
N PHE A 151 18.12 -15.73 14.79
CA PHE A 151 19.47 -15.16 14.88
C PHE A 151 19.64 -13.86 14.08
N CYS A 152 18.94 -13.69 12.95
CA CYS A 152 18.94 -12.44 12.20
C CYS A 152 18.29 -11.31 13.03
N PHE A 153 17.16 -11.59 13.67
CA PHE A 153 16.49 -10.62 14.55
C PHE A 153 17.30 -10.30 15.80
N GLU A 154 17.89 -11.31 16.44
CA GLU A 154 18.71 -11.12 17.63
C GLU A 154 19.94 -10.26 17.32
N TYR A 155 20.65 -10.56 16.22
CA TYR A 155 21.80 -9.79 15.76
C TYR A 155 21.41 -8.31 15.49
N VAL A 156 20.30 -8.07 14.78
CA VAL A 156 19.85 -6.71 14.47
C VAL A 156 19.42 -5.94 15.73
N ASN A 157 18.74 -6.60 16.66
CA ASN A 157 18.35 -6.00 17.94
C ASN A 157 19.59 -5.69 18.80
N GLN A 158 20.55 -6.59 18.85
CA GLN A 158 21.81 -6.39 19.57
C GLN A 158 22.58 -5.19 19.00
N ARG A 159 22.63 -5.05 17.67
CA ARG A 159 23.25 -3.89 17.02
C ARG A 159 22.54 -2.57 17.37
N LYS A 160 21.20 -2.54 17.33
CA LYS A 160 20.42 -1.36 17.78
C LYS A 160 20.72 -1.02 19.24
N PHE A 161 20.81 -2.03 20.10
CA PHE A 161 21.09 -1.84 21.51
C PHE A 161 22.52 -1.34 21.76
N GLN A 162 23.51 -1.86 21.03
CA GLN A 162 24.90 -1.40 21.07
C GLN A 162 25.01 0.09 20.71
N GLU A 163 24.36 0.53 19.62
CA GLU A 163 24.31 1.95 19.25
C GLU A 163 23.78 2.84 20.39
N PHE A 164 22.81 2.32 21.14
CA PHE A 164 22.16 3.03 22.25
C PHE A 164 23.03 3.05 23.52
N ALA A 165 23.66 1.92 23.85
CA ALA A 165 24.56 1.77 24.98
C ALA A 165 25.85 2.57 24.82
N ASP A 166 26.40 2.64 23.60
CA ASP A 166 27.60 3.41 23.27
C ASP A 166 27.38 4.92 23.40
N PHE A 167 26.14 5.38 23.23
CA PHE A 167 25.81 6.80 23.31
C PHE A 167 25.87 7.35 24.74
N HIS A 168 25.34 6.62 25.73
CA HIS A 168 25.36 7.08 27.13
C HIS A 168 25.27 5.93 28.15
N GLN A 169 26.04 6.01 29.24
CA GLN A 169 26.07 5.00 30.32
C GLN A 169 24.70 4.73 30.95
N ALA A 170 23.81 5.74 31.00
CA ALA A 170 22.45 5.59 31.51
C ALA A 170 21.61 4.54 30.75
N PHE A 171 21.99 4.23 29.51
CA PHE A 171 21.28 3.26 28.67
C PHE A 171 21.83 1.83 28.75
N GLN A 172 22.94 1.60 29.47
CA GLN A 172 23.52 0.26 29.64
C GLN A 172 22.61 -0.70 30.45
N GLY A 173 21.69 -0.16 31.28
CA GLY A 173 20.74 -0.94 32.07
C GLY A 173 19.38 -1.20 31.41
N TRP A 174 19.25 -0.99 30.10
CA TRP A 174 17.96 -1.07 29.38
C TRP A 174 17.26 -2.44 29.52
N GLU A 175 18.03 -3.52 29.57
CA GLU A 175 17.49 -4.88 29.72
C GLU A 175 16.75 -5.07 31.06
N ASN A 176 17.19 -4.35 32.10
CA ASN A 176 16.59 -4.40 33.44
C ASN A 176 15.58 -3.27 33.68
N ALA A 177 15.35 -2.40 32.69
CA ALA A 177 14.45 -1.27 32.83
C ALA A 177 13.00 -1.75 32.85
N SER A 178 12.17 -1.12 33.70
CA SER A 178 10.74 -1.40 33.70
C SER A 178 10.11 -1.00 32.37
N SER A 179 9.03 -1.66 31.96
CA SER A 179 8.32 -1.38 30.70
C SER A 179 7.85 0.08 30.56
N VAL A 180 7.80 0.85 31.65
CA VAL A 180 7.41 2.26 31.67
C VAL A 180 8.53 3.17 31.14
N TYR A 181 9.79 2.85 31.41
CA TYR A 181 10.92 3.71 31.04
C TYR A 181 11.04 3.94 29.52
N PRO A 182 10.98 2.91 28.66
CA PRO A 182 10.97 3.09 27.21
C PRO A 182 9.81 3.94 26.70
N ILE A 183 8.62 3.82 27.31
CA ILE A 183 7.43 4.59 26.92
C ILE A 183 7.64 6.07 27.24
N VAL A 184 8.11 6.39 28.44
CA VAL A 184 8.39 7.78 28.84
C VAL A 184 9.49 8.38 27.97
N LEU A 185 10.56 7.61 27.69
CA LEU A 185 11.62 8.08 26.80
C LEU A 185 11.09 8.32 25.39
N SER A 186 10.26 7.42 24.87
CA SER A 186 9.62 7.59 23.57
C SER A 186 8.77 8.87 23.56
N VAL A 187 7.87 9.06 24.52
CA VAL A 187 7.01 10.26 24.58
C VAL A 187 7.84 11.55 24.66
N THR A 188 8.90 11.58 25.46
CA THR A 188 9.78 12.75 25.59
C THR A 188 10.56 13.05 24.31
N VAL A 189 11.13 12.03 23.65
CA VAL A 189 11.79 12.17 22.34
C VAL A 189 10.79 12.61 21.26
N GLY A 190 9.56 12.09 21.32
CA GLY A 190 8.47 12.45 20.42
C GLY A 190 8.07 13.91 20.57
N LEU A 191 7.90 14.43 21.78
CA LEU A 191 7.60 15.85 21.99
C LEU A 191 8.75 16.77 21.58
N ALA A 192 10.00 16.32 21.77
CA ALA A 192 11.18 17.07 21.40
C ALA A 192 11.60 16.91 19.92
N TYR A 193 10.88 16.11 19.11
CA TYR A 193 11.33 15.74 17.77
C TYR A 193 11.66 16.91 16.83
N PRO A 194 10.90 18.04 16.77
CA PRO A 194 11.21 19.07 15.79
C PRO A 194 12.49 19.83 16.17
N LEU A 195 12.74 20.00 17.47
CA LEU A 195 13.96 20.60 17.99
C LEU A 195 15.17 19.69 17.78
N LEU A 196 15.01 18.38 17.98
CA LEU A 196 16.08 17.41 17.75
C LEU A 196 16.47 17.31 16.27
N CYS A 197 15.49 17.31 15.36
CA CYS A 197 15.75 17.34 13.92
C CYS A 197 16.48 18.62 13.50
N LEU A 198 16.07 19.77 14.04
CA LEU A 198 16.73 21.05 13.79
C LEU A 198 18.17 21.07 14.33
N ALA A 199 18.40 20.51 15.53
CA ALA A 199 19.74 20.39 16.10
C ALA A 199 20.66 19.51 15.26
N HIS A 200 20.15 18.40 14.72
CA HIS A 200 20.88 17.54 13.77
C HIS A 200 21.17 18.25 12.44
N LEU A 201 20.25 19.09 11.99
CA LEU A 201 20.43 19.90 10.77
C LEU A 201 21.55 20.95 10.93
N LEU A 202 21.58 21.64 12.08
CA LEU A 202 22.53 22.73 12.34
C LEU A 202 23.91 22.24 12.79
N ALA A 203 23.96 21.24 13.68
CA ALA A 203 25.20 20.77 14.29
C ALA A 203 25.19 19.24 14.46
N PRO A 204 25.43 18.46 13.38
CA PRO A 204 25.36 17.00 13.41
C PRO A 204 26.40 16.36 14.34
N GLN A 205 27.56 17.01 14.54
CA GLN A 205 28.64 16.51 15.41
C GLN A 205 28.41 16.79 16.91
N SER A 206 27.39 17.58 17.27
CA SER A 206 27.04 17.84 18.67
C SER A 206 26.51 16.59 19.36
N LYS A 207 26.52 16.54 20.71
CA LYS A 207 25.95 15.41 21.47
C LYS A 207 24.47 15.15 21.11
N ILE A 208 23.70 16.23 20.92
CA ILE A 208 22.27 16.15 20.54
C ILE A 208 22.13 15.69 19.09
N GLY A 209 22.98 16.17 18.18
CA GLY A 209 23.00 15.72 16.78
C GLY A 209 23.35 14.24 16.64
N LYS A 210 24.29 13.74 17.46
CA LYS A 210 24.63 12.31 17.54
C LYS A 210 23.49 11.47 18.11
N PHE A 211 22.79 11.95 19.14
CA PHE A 211 21.59 11.28 19.66
C PHE A 211 20.51 11.11 18.58
N SER A 212 20.25 12.19 17.83
CA SER A 212 19.29 12.21 16.72
C SER A 212 19.69 11.29 15.56
N SER A 213 20.99 10.99 15.42
CA SER A 213 21.50 10.11 14.37
C SER A 213 21.28 8.62 14.64
N LEU A 214 20.96 8.23 15.88
CA LEU A 214 20.71 6.84 16.28
C LEU A 214 19.54 6.23 15.48
N SER A 215 19.67 4.96 15.11
CA SER A 215 18.71 4.29 14.22
C SER A 215 17.31 4.20 14.84
N VAL A 216 17.23 3.87 16.15
CA VAL A 216 15.96 3.79 16.90
C VAL A 216 15.25 5.14 16.97
N VAL A 217 16.01 6.20 17.24
CA VAL A 217 15.48 7.55 17.37
C VAL A 217 14.98 8.06 16.01
N ARG A 218 15.71 7.75 14.93
CA ARG A 218 15.31 8.08 13.56
C ARG A 218 14.00 7.40 13.16
N GLU A 219 13.88 6.10 13.43
CA GLU A 219 12.65 5.32 13.20
C GLU A 219 11.44 5.98 13.92
N MET A 220 11.65 6.42 15.16
CA MET A 220 10.63 7.11 15.93
C MET A 220 10.22 8.47 15.33
N TYR A 221 11.16 9.25 14.78
CA TYR A 221 10.79 10.54 14.20
C TYR A 221 9.86 10.40 13.00
N TRP A 222 9.99 9.34 12.21
CA TRP A 222 9.09 9.07 11.09
C TRP A 222 7.66 8.85 11.57
N THR A 223 7.45 8.03 12.62
CA THR A 223 6.10 7.78 13.15
C THR A 223 5.50 9.04 13.77
N VAL A 224 6.28 9.79 14.54
CA VAL A 224 5.82 11.05 15.17
C VAL A 224 5.49 12.11 14.11
N SER A 225 6.31 12.26 13.07
CA SER A 225 6.04 13.21 11.97
C SER A 225 4.70 12.95 11.29
N TRP A 226 4.39 11.69 11.01
CA TRP A 226 3.09 11.35 10.42
C TRP A 226 1.92 11.61 11.39
N ILE A 227 2.07 11.31 12.69
CA ILE A 227 1.06 11.64 13.70
C ILE A 227 0.80 13.16 13.71
N VAL A 228 1.85 13.97 13.63
CA VAL A 228 1.72 15.43 13.55
C VAL A 228 1.00 15.85 12.27
N LEU A 229 1.28 15.24 11.11
CA LEU A 229 0.54 15.50 9.88
C LEU A 229 -0.96 15.19 10.02
N LEU A 230 -1.32 14.09 10.67
CA LEU A 230 -2.73 13.75 10.94
C LEU A 230 -3.39 14.79 11.86
N ILE A 231 -2.69 15.23 12.91
CA ILE A 231 -3.19 16.30 13.80
C ILE A 231 -3.36 17.60 13.03
N LEU A 232 -2.42 17.96 12.14
CA LEU A 232 -2.52 19.15 11.30
C LEU A 232 -3.74 19.09 10.36
N LEU A 233 -4.04 17.93 9.77
CA LEU A 233 -5.24 17.74 8.95
C LEU A 233 -6.53 17.90 9.76
N LEU A 234 -6.55 17.36 10.99
CA LEU A 234 -7.68 17.57 11.90
C LEU A 234 -7.86 19.06 12.23
N VAL A 235 -6.77 19.76 12.58
CA VAL A 235 -6.80 21.20 12.86
C VAL A 235 -7.26 21.99 11.64
N ASP A 236 -6.76 21.67 10.44
CA ASP A 236 -7.16 22.31 9.19
C ASP A 236 -8.66 22.13 8.93
N SER A 237 -9.18 20.90 9.10
CA SER A 237 -10.61 20.60 8.93
C SER A 237 -11.51 21.41 9.87
N GLN A 238 -11.05 21.69 11.10
CA GLN A 238 -11.81 22.48 12.07
C GLN A 238 -11.62 23.99 11.89
N SER A 239 -10.53 24.42 11.23
CA SER A 239 -10.20 25.83 11.05
C SER A 239 -11.18 26.58 10.14
N TYR A 240 -11.87 25.85 9.24
CA TYR A 240 -12.85 26.37 8.30
C TYR A 240 -14.30 26.25 8.80
N ARG A 241 -14.53 25.71 10.01
CA ARG A 241 -15.87 25.57 10.58
C ARG A 241 -16.36 26.92 11.10
N LEU A 242 -17.53 27.33 10.66
CA LEU A 242 -18.23 28.52 11.17
C LEU A 242 -18.93 28.22 12.50
N GLY A 243 -18.73 29.08 13.48
CA GLY A 243 -19.41 29.00 14.77
C GLY A 243 -20.85 29.53 14.71
N PRO A 244 -21.74 29.14 15.65
CA PRO A 244 -23.11 29.67 15.70
C PRO A 244 -23.18 31.20 15.78
N SER A 245 -22.28 31.81 16.57
CA SER A 245 -22.20 33.27 16.73
C SER A 245 -21.76 34.00 15.45
N GLU A 246 -20.94 33.36 14.62
CA GLU A 246 -20.49 33.92 13.33
C GLU A 246 -21.62 33.82 12.29
N ILE A 247 -22.42 32.75 12.36
CA ILE A 247 -23.62 32.62 11.53
C ILE A 247 -24.64 33.72 11.90
N ASP A 248 -24.88 33.93 13.20
CA ASP A 248 -25.76 35.00 13.67
C ASP A 248 -25.27 36.39 13.22
N SER A 249 -23.95 36.62 13.21
CA SER A 249 -23.37 37.88 12.75
C SER A 249 -23.49 38.08 11.23
N ILE A 250 -23.36 37.00 10.44
CA ILE A 250 -23.62 37.02 8.99
C ILE A 250 -25.11 37.33 8.72
N LEU A 251 -26.03 36.70 9.46
CA LEU A 251 -27.47 36.96 9.35
C LEU A 251 -27.85 38.40 9.71
N GLN A 252 -27.10 39.03 10.63
CA GLN A 252 -27.25 40.44 11.00
C GLN A 252 -26.60 41.42 10.01
N GLY A 253 -26.02 40.92 8.90
CA GLY A 253 -25.41 41.74 7.85
C GLY A 253 -24.01 42.25 8.17
N THR A 254 -23.34 41.72 9.20
CA THR A 254 -21.93 42.04 9.45
C THR A 254 -21.03 41.12 8.61
N PRO A 255 -20.07 41.68 7.84
CA PRO A 255 -19.22 40.87 6.98
C PRO A 255 -18.21 40.07 7.81
N ALA A 256 -18.39 38.74 7.86
CA ALA A 256 -17.36 37.84 8.36
C ALA A 256 -16.29 37.65 7.27
N LEU A 257 -15.03 37.95 7.58
CA LEU A 257 -13.93 37.83 6.63
C LEU A 257 -13.63 36.35 6.36
N SER A 258 -13.64 35.96 5.08
CA SER A 258 -13.18 34.62 4.67
C SER A 258 -11.68 34.47 4.99
N LYS A 259 -11.28 33.30 5.51
CA LYS A 259 -9.87 32.94 5.70
C LYS A 259 -9.41 32.15 4.47
N PRO A 260 -8.67 32.74 3.53
CA PRO A 260 -8.33 32.06 2.28
C PRO A 260 -7.34 30.90 2.48
N VAL A 261 -6.43 31.01 3.45
CA VAL A 261 -5.41 29.99 3.74
C VAL A 261 -5.19 29.90 5.26
N SER A 262 -5.31 28.70 5.82
CA SER A 262 -4.96 28.43 7.22
C SER A 262 -3.45 28.23 7.38
N ILE A 263 -2.91 28.59 8.55
CA ILE A 263 -1.52 28.27 8.91
C ILE A 263 -1.30 26.74 8.83
N ALA A 264 -2.31 25.95 9.21
CA ALA A 264 -2.28 24.50 9.10
C ALA A 264 -2.09 24.04 7.65
N SER A 265 -2.79 24.64 6.69
CA SER A 265 -2.64 24.32 5.26
C SER A 265 -1.23 24.59 4.73
N ILE A 266 -0.57 25.67 5.19
CA ILE A 266 0.82 25.99 4.82
C ILE A 266 1.78 24.93 5.38
N LEU A 267 1.58 24.52 6.64
CA LEU A 267 2.37 23.45 7.24
C LEU A 267 2.16 22.13 6.50
N ILE A 268 0.91 21.74 6.18
CA ILE A 268 0.62 20.54 5.40
C ILE A 268 1.35 20.57 4.05
N MET A 269 1.33 21.72 3.35
CA MET A 269 2.04 21.89 2.09
C MET A 269 3.55 21.64 2.24
N MET A 270 4.17 22.10 3.33
CA MET A 270 5.59 21.83 3.61
C MET A 270 5.87 20.32 3.75
N TRP A 271 4.98 19.58 4.43
CA TRP A 271 5.07 18.12 4.54
C TRP A 271 4.94 17.44 3.17
N ILE A 272 3.95 17.83 2.36
CA ILE A 272 3.73 17.19 1.07
C ILE A 272 4.86 17.47 0.08
N ILE A 273 5.45 18.67 0.09
CA ILE A 273 6.63 18.97 -0.73
C ILE A 273 7.82 18.09 -0.31
N ASP A 274 8.01 17.88 1.00
CA ASP A 274 9.06 17.00 1.51
C ASP A 274 8.86 15.54 1.08
N ILE A 275 7.64 15.03 1.21
CA ILE A 275 7.27 13.68 0.77
C ILE A 275 7.47 13.54 -0.74
N ALA A 276 7.03 14.52 -1.54
CA ALA A 276 7.22 14.52 -2.99
C ALA A 276 8.71 14.48 -3.37
N TRP A 277 9.55 15.21 -2.64
CA TRP A 277 11.00 15.19 -2.84
C TRP A 277 11.61 13.83 -2.49
N LYS A 278 11.20 13.23 -1.37
CA LYS A 278 11.63 11.87 -1.01
C LYS A 278 11.24 10.85 -2.07
N GLU A 279 9.98 10.84 -2.50
CA GLU A 279 9.48 9.91 -3.52
C GLU A 279 10.28 10.04 -4.82
N LEU A 280 10.61 11.26 -5.24
CA LEU A 280 11.44 11.49 -6.41
C LEU A 280 12.86 10.90 -6.25
N GLN A 281 13.44 10.99 -5.05
CA GLN A 281 14.74 10.38 -4.77
C GLN A 281 14.69 8.86 -4.77
N ASP A 282 13.65 8.27 -4.17
CA ASP A 282 13.48 6.82 -4.08
C ASP A 282 13.24 6.23 -5.50
N VAL A 283 12.36 6.84 -6.30
CA VAL A 283 12.15 6.47 -7.72
C VAL A 283 13.45 6.55 -8.53
N ARG A 284 14.29 7.57 -8.28
CA ARG A 284 15.58 7.71 -8.96
C ARG A 284 16.60 6.63 -8.55
N ARG A 285 16.52 6.13 -7.31
CA ARG A 285 17.47 5.14 -6.77
C ARG A 285 17.07 3.70 -7.14
N GLU A 286 15.79 3.37 -7.01
CA GLU A 286 15.27 2.01 -7.18
C GLU A 286 14.78 1.75 -8.61
N GLY A 287 14.36 2.80 -9.32
CA GLY A 287 13.69 2.68 -10.62
C GLY A 287 12.18 2.63 -10.48
N LEU A 288 11.48 3.11 -11.51
CA LEU A 288 10.03 3.34 -11.47
C LEU A 288 9.23 2.04 -11.26
N MET A 289 9.64 0.96 -11.92
CA MET A 289 8.88 -0.29 -11.92
C MET A 289 9.02 -1.06 -10.61
N ASP A 290 10.17 -0.98 -9.95
CA ASP A 290 10.39 -1.62 -8.66
C ASP A 290 9.80 -0.81 -7.50
N HIS A 291 9.79 0.52 -7.61
CA HIS A 291 9.18 1.42 -6.63
C HIS A 291 7.67 1.14 -6.46
N PHE A 292 6.93 1.01 -7.57
CA PHE A 292 5.48 0.81 -7.55
C PHE A 292 5.01 -0.62 -7.24
N LYS A 293 5.93 -1.59 -7.10
CA LYS A 293 5.57 -2.93 -6.61
C LYS A 293 5.11 -2.90 -5.15
N GLN A 294 5.50 -1.87 -4.38
CA GLN A 294 5.09 -1.70 -3.00
C GLN A 294 3.80 -0.86 -2.93
N PRO A 295 2.70 -1.37 -2.36
CA PRO A 295 1.41 -0.66 -2.37
C PRO A 295 1.45 0.67 -1.59
N TRP A 296 2.27 0.76 -0.55
CA TRP A 296 2.45 1.99 0.23
C TRP A 296 3.09 3.11 -0.60
N ASN A 297 4.07 2.79 -1.45
CA ASN A 297 4.70 3.73 -2.35
C ASN A 297 3.73 4.23 -3.43
N PHE A 298 2.86 3.36 -3.93
CA PHE A 298 1.78 3.78 -4.84
C PHE A 298 0.82 4.75 -4.14
N LEU A 299 0.46 4.47 -2.87
CA LEU A 299 -0.39 5.36 -2.08
C LEU A 299 0.28 6.72 -1.79
N ASP A 300 1.58 6.74 -1.52
CA ASP A 300 2.38 7.97 -1.36
C ASP A 300 2.39 8.80 -2.66
N PHE A 301 2.51 8.15 -3.82
CA PHE A 301 2.38 8.84 -5.12
C PHE A 301 0.97 9.41 -5.35
N VAL A 302 -0.09 8.63 -5.09
CA VAL A 302 -1.48 9.10 -5.21
C VAL A 302 -1.74 10.29 -4.28
N MET A 303 -1.25 10.22 -3.05
CA MET A 303 -1.35 11.31 -2.07
C MET A 303 -0.75 12.61 -2.60
N VAL A 304 0.50 12.56 -3.09
CA VAL A 304 1.19 13.73 -3.65
C VAL A 304 0.46 14.22 -4.91
N ALA A 305 0.07 13.34 -5.81
CA ALA A 305 -0.60 13.69 -7.06
C ALA A 305 -1.94 14.40 -6.82
N VAL A 306 -2.78 13.85 -5.94
CA VAL A 306 -4.08 14.44 -5.58
C VAL A 306 -3.90 15.81 -4.91
N PHE A 307 -2.93 15.94 -4.01
CA PHE A 307 -2.65 17.22 -3.35
C PHE A 307 -2.14 18.29 -4.32
N LEU A 308 -1.24 17.92 -5.24
CA LEU A 308 -0.73 18.85 -6.27
C LEU A 308 -1.83 19.26 -7.25
N ALA A 309 -2.69 18.33 -7.66
CA ALA A 309 -3.84 18.63 -8.52
C ALA A 309 -4.81 19.60 -7.82
N GLN A 310 -5.11 19.36 -6.55
CA GLN A 310 -5.87 20.28 -5.72
C GLN A 310 -5.22 21.67 -5.65
N PHE A 311 -3.94 21.73 -5.27
CA PHE A 311 -3.23 23.00 -5.18
C PHE A 311 -3.22 23.78 -6.50
N ALA A 312 -3.03 23.10 -7.63
CA ALA A 312 -3.09 23.69 -8.96
C ALA A 312 -4.48 24.28 -9.29
N LEU A 313 -5.56 23.56 -8.97
CA LEU A 313 -6.93 24.05 -9.18
C LEU A 313 -7.23 25.30 -8.33
N ARG A 314 -6.75 25.34 -7.08
CA ARG A 314 -6.88 26.54 -6.23
C ARG A 314 -6.07 27.72 -6.77
N LEU A 315 -4.86 27.49 -7.29
CA LEU A 315 -4.08 28.55 -7.95
C LEU A 315 -4.79 29.10 -9.19
N VAL A 316 -5.35 28.22 -10.03
CA VAL A 316 -6.13 28.62 -11.20
C VAL A 316 -7.36 29.42 -10.79
N ALA A 317 -8.06 29.02 -9.73
CA ALA A 317 -9.22 29.75 -9.21
C ALA A 317 -8.87 31.17 -8.72
N ILE A 318 -7.70 31.34 -8.08
CA ILE A 318 -7.20 32.66 -7.68
C ILE A 318 -6.85 33.53 -8.90
N GLN A 319 -6.19 32.94 -9.91
CA GLN A 319 -5.76 33.67 -11.12
C GLN A 319 -6.92 34.08 -12.03
N LEU A 320 -7.99 33.28 -12.10
CA LEU A 320 -9.18 33.57 -12.89
C LEU A 320 -10.11 34.61 -12.24
N ASP A 321 -9.65 35.31 -11.18
CA ASP A 321 -10.40 36.36 -10.48
C ASP A 321 -11.77 35.91 -9.93
N ILE A 322 -12.01 34.59 -9.79
CA ILE A 322 -13.23 34.03 -9.20
C ILE A 322 -13.43 34.52 -7.76
N TYR A 323 -12.33 34.82 -7.06
CA TYR A 323 -12.32 35.37 -5.70
C TYR A 323 -12.37 36.90 -5.63
N ARG A 324 -12.47 37.64 -6.74
CA ARG A 324 -12.46 39.11 -6.71
C ARG A 324 -13.86 39.68 -6.40
N SER A 325 -14.40 39.33 -5.24
CA SER A 325 -15.43 40.17 -4.57
C SER A 325 -14.69 41.26 -3.81
N GLU A 326 -15.15 42.52 -3.90
CA GLU A 326 -14.53 43.68 -3.24
C GLU A 326 -14.44 43.54 -1.70
N GLN A 327 -15.14 42.57 -1.09
CA GLN A 327 -15.25 42.45 0.37
C GLN A 327 -14.81 41.09 0.97
N ASN A 328 -14.45 40.07 0.17
CA ASN A 328 -13.96 38.75 0.64
C ASN A 328 -14.77 38.16 1.81
N THR A 329 -16.09 38.22 1.75
CA THR A 329 -16.95 37.75 2.86
C THR A 329 -17.28 36.28 2.76
N VAL A 330 -17.54 35.64 3.91
CA VAL A 330 -18.02 34.24 3.97
C VAL A 330 -19.36 34.06 3.23
N ALA A 331 -20.21 35.07 3.22
CA ALA A 331 -21.50 35.04 2.51
C ALA A 331 -21.30 35.00 0.98
N ASP A 332 -20.35 35.79 0.45
CA ASP A 332 -20.01 35.77 -0.98
C ASP A 332 -19.44 34.41 -1.38
N GLU A 333 -18.56 33.83 -0.56
CA GLU A 333 -18.02 32.48 -0.81
C GLU A 333 -19.13 31.41 -0.82
N TRP A 334 -20.11 31.51 0.09
CA TRP A 334 -21.27 30.62 0.11
C TRP A 334 -22.13 30.76 -1.16
N THR A 335 -22.46 32.00 -1.56
CA THR A 335 -23.26 32.21 -2.78
C THR A 335 -22.55 31.69 -4.02
N HIS A 336 -21.22 31.83 -4.10
CA HIS A 336 -20.45 31.27 -5.19
C HIS A 336 -20.48 29.74 -5.16
N LYS A 337 -20.20 29.10 -4.02
CA LYS A 337 -20.24 27.62 -3.90
C LYS A 337 -21.62 27.03 -4.13
N ALA A 338 -22.68 27.77 -3.79
CA ALA A 338 -24.08 27.32 -3.93
C ALA A 338 -24.64 27.53 -5.36
N ASN A 339 -24.02 28.37 -6.19
CA ASN A 339 -24.50 28.65 -7.54
C ASN A 339 -23.97 27.60 -8.55
N GLU A 340 -24.76 26.54 -8.74
CA GLU A 340 -24.43 25.32 -9.49
C GLU A 340 -24.40 25.46 -11.03
N THR A 341 -24.30 26.67 -11.57
CA THR A 341 -24.51 26.91 -13.02
C THR A 341 -23.30 26.58 -13.91
N SER A 342 -22.13 26.22 -13.36
CA SER A 342 -20.92 25.89 -14.15
C SER A 342 -19.88 25.07 -13.36
N PHE A 343 -18.95 24.40 -14.08
CA PHE A 343 -17.80 23.71 -13.48
C PHE A 343 -16.98 24.67 -12.62
N GLN A 344 -17.03 24.50 -11.31
CA GLN A 344 -16.27 25.32 -10.38
C GLN A 344 -14.95 24.61 -10.03
N PRO A 345 -13.78 25.13 -10.45
CA PRO A 345 -12.49 24.52 -10.12
C PRO A 345 -12.28 24.40 -8.60
N VAL A 346 -12.90 25.29 -7.82
CA VAL A 346 -12.90 25.27 -6.33
C VAL A 346 -13.68 24.08 -5.75
N ALA A 347 -14.79 23.67 -6.36
CA ALA A 347 -15.55 22.52 -5.87
C ALA A 347 -14.80 21.21 -6.13
N VAL A 348 -14.22 21.05 -7.32
CA VAL A 348 -13.37 19.88 -7.66
C VAL A 348 -12.14 19.84 -6.76
N ALA A 349 -11.56 21.01 -6.51
CA ALA A 349 -10.52 21.20 -5.52
C ALA A 349 -10.90 20.63 -4.15
N ASP A 350 -12.04 21.04 -3.59
CA ASP A 350 -12.51 20.57 -2.28
C ASP A 350 -12.79 19.04 -2.26
N VAL A 351 -13.30 18.48 -3.36
CA VAL A 351 -13.44 17.01 -3.53
C VAL A 351 -12.08 16.31 -3.49
N LEU A 352 -11.09 16.80 -4.25
CA LEU A 352 -9.73 16.24 -4.24
C LEU A 352 -9.08 16.35 -2.86
N PHE A 353 -9.33 17.42 -2.11
CA PHE A 353 -8.82 17.57 -0.74
C PHE A 353 -9.44 16.54 0.22
N SER A 354 -10.73 16.22 0.06
CA SER A 354 -11.39 15.15 0.81
C SER A 354 -10.76 13.79 0.50
N ILE A 355 -10.56 13.47 -0.78
CA ILE A 355 -9.88 12.24 -1.21
C ILE A 355 -8.46 12.18 -0.65
N PHE A 356 -7.71 13.28 -0.72
CA PHE A 356 -6.37 13.39 -0.15
C PHE A 356 -6.35 13.07 1.35
N THR A 357 -7.30 13.61 2.12
CA THR A 357 -7.39 13.35 3.56
C THR A 357 -7.62 11.85 3.83
N ILE A 358 -8.55 11.24 3.11
CA ILE A 358 -8.81 9.79 3.22
C ILE A 358 -7.55 8.99 2.90
N VAL A 359 -6.86 9.32 1.80
CA VAL A 359 -5.61 8.66 1.38
C VAL A 359 -4.52 8.79 2.45
N VAL A 360 -4.37 9.95 3.09
CA VAL A 360 -3.41 10.15 4.19
C VAL A 360 -3.74 9.26 5.40
N PHE A 361 -5.01 9.14 5.77
CA PHE A 361 -5.42 8.24 6.87
C PHE A 361 -5.23 6.76 6.51
N VAL A 362 -5.52 6.35 5.28
CA VAL A 362 -5.23 4.99 4.81
C VAL A 362 -3.73 4.72 4.85
N ARG A 363 -2.91 5.71 4.45
CA ARG A 363 -1.45 5.60 4.50
C ARG A 363 -0.90 5.48 5.90
N ALA A 364 -1.55 6.13 6.88
CA ALA A 364 -1.19 6.03 8.29
C ALA A 364 -1.35 4.62 8.87
N MET A 365 -2.19 3.76 8.26
CA MET A 365 -2.32 2.35 8.70
C MET A 365 -0.99 1.60 8.63
N SER A 366 -0.04 2.00 7.77
CA SER A 366 1.27 1.36 7.72
C SER A 366 2.06 1.48 9.03
N MET A 367 1.73 2.42 9.91
CA MET A 367 2.40 2.53 11.23
C MET A 367 2.07 1.34 12.13
N PHE A 368 0.94 0.69 11.92
CA PHE A 368 0.55 -0.48 12.68
C PHE A 368 1.43 -1.71 12.40
N ILE A 369 2.25 -1.67 11.34
CA ILE A 369 3.23 -2.74 11.01
C ILE A 369 4.18 -2.98 12.19
N TYR A 370 4.56 -1.95 12.94
CA TYR A 370 5.49 -2.11 14.08
C TYR A 370 4.84 -2.78 15.30
N ASN A 371 3.51 -2.78 15.40
CA ASN A 371 2.83 -3.53 16.44
C ASN A 371 2.71 -5.00 16.01
N ARG A 372 3.18 -5.92 16.86
CA ARG A 372 3.13 -7.36 16.55
C ARG A 372 1.73 -7.84 16.16
N PHE A 373 0.69 -7.45 16.90
CA PHE A 373 -0.66 -7.91 16.65
C PHE A 373 -1.30 -7.22 15.44
N LEU A 374 -1.30 -5.88 15.42
CA LEU A 374 -1.94 -5.12 14.33
C LEU A 374 -1.18 -5.26 13.01
N GLY A 375 0.14 -5.39 13.05
CA GLY A 375 0.97 -5.58 11.86
C GLY A 375 0.70 -6.91 11.18
N MET A 376 0.61 -8.01 11.93
CA MET A 376 0.21 -9.31 11.40
C MET A 376 -1.19 -9.27 10.77
N LEU A 377 -2.14 -8.56 11.40
CA LEU A 377 -3.49 -8.39 10.86
C LEU A 377 -3.48 -7.61 9.54
N LEU A 378 -2.72 -6.52 9.47
CA LEU A 378 -2.62 -5.68 8.26
C LEU A 378 -2.01 -6.45 7.08
N ILE A 379 -0.97 -7.24 7.32
CA ILE A 379 -0.38 -8.12 6.30
C ILE A 379 -1.40 -9.17 5.85
N SER A 380 -2.19 -9.73 6.77
CA SER A 380 -3.24 -10.68 6.42
C SER A 380 -4.29 -10.06 5.49
N ILE A 381 -4.78 -8.86 5.82
CA ILE A 381 -5.71 -8.11 4.97
C ILE A 381 -5.13 -7.88 3.57
N GLY A 382 -3.85 -7.50 3.48
CA GLY A 382 -3.17 -7.26 2.21
C GLY A 382 -3.07 -8.51 1.32
N ARG A 383 -2.84 -9.70 1.90
CA ARG A 383 -2.79 -10.96 1.12
C ARG A 383 -4.19 -11.40 0.67
N MET A 384 -5.19 -11.28 1.54
CA MET A 384 -6.58 -11.62 1.21
C MET A 384 -7.17 -10.67 0.15
N ALA A 385 -6.72 -9.41 0.10
CA ALA A 385 -7.20 -8.42 -0.87
C ALA A 385 -7.02 -8.89 -2.33
N VAL A 386 -5.98 -9.65 -2.65
CA VAL A 386 -5.76 -10.18 -4.01
C VAL A 386 -6.87 -11.14 -4.41
N ASP A 387 -7.33 -12.00 -3.49
CA ASP A 387 -8.42 -12.93 -3.76
C ASP A 387 -9.79 -12.23 -3.77
N ILE A 388 -9.97 -11.19 -2.92
CA ILE A 388 -11.15 -10.32 -2.96
C ILE A 388 -11.25 -9.59 -4.31
N ILE A 389 -10.15 -9.04 -4.84
CA ILE A 389 -10.16 -8.34 -6.14
C ILE A 389 -10.59 -9.27 -7.27
N LYS A 390 -10.10 -10.53 -7.29
CA LYS A 390 -10.54 -11.52 -8.29
C LYS A 390 -12.05 -11.77 -8.22
N PHE A 391 -12.60 -11.85 -7.01
CA PHE A 391 -14.03 -11.99 -6.80
C PHE A 391 -14.82 -10.74 -7.23
N VAL A 392 -14.35 -9.54 -6.87
CA VAL A 392 -15.00 -8.26 -7.25
C VAL A 392 -15.07 -8.10 -8.77
N VAL A 393 -14.10 -8.61 -9.53
CA VAL A 393 -14.17 -8.63 -11.00
C VAL A 393 -15.31 -9.53 -11.48
N LEU A 394 -15.49 -10.71 -10.88
CA LEU A 394 -16.58 -11.63 -11.22
C LEU A 394 -17.95 -11.03 -10.86
N ASP A 395 -18.06 -10.43 -9.67
CA ASP A 395 -19.26 -9.73 -9.22
C ASP A 395 -19.58 -8.52 -10.11
N GLY A 396 -18.58 -7.73 -10.48
CA GLY A 396 -18.73 -6.59 -11.39
C GLY A 396 -19.27 -6.97 -12.76
N LEU A 397 -18.88 -8.14 -13.31
CA LEU A 397 -19.43 -8.66 -14.56
C LEU A 397 -20.93 -8.99 -14.45
N ILE A 398 -21.33 -9.59 -13.33
CA ILE A 398 -22.73 -9.94 -13.06
C ILE A 398 -23.55 -8.67 -12.86
N LEU A 399 -23.08 -7.74 -12.03
CA LEU A 399 -23.70 -6.43 -11.82
C LEU A 399 -23.88 -5.67 -13.14
N PHE A 400 -22.86 -5.69 -14.02
CA PHE A 400 -22.96 -5.06 -15.34
C PHE A 400 -24.00 -5.73 -16.26
N ALA A 401 -24.08 -7.06 -16.28
CA ALA A 401 -25.08 -7.78 -17.07
C ALA A 401 -26.51 -7.46 -16.63
N PHE A 402 -26.77 -7.43 -15.32
CA PHE A 402 -28.08 -7.05 -14.77
C PHE A 402 -28.40 -5.57 -15.00
N ALA A 403 -27.41 -4.67 -14.88
CA ALA A 403 -27.59 -3.25 -15.16
C ALA A 403 -28.02 -3.01 -16.60
N LEU A 404 -27.40 -3.70 -17.57
CA LEU A 404 -27.81 -3.64 -18.97
C LEU A 404 -29.23 -4.16 -19.18
N GLY A 405 -29.58 -5.30 -18.55
CA GLY A 405 -30.91 -5.89 -18.65
C GLY A 405 -32.02 -4.98 -18.11
N LEU A 406 -31.81 -4.40 -16.91
CA LEU A 406 -32.78 -3.50 -16.29
C LEU A 406 -32.83 -2.14 -16.98
N ASN A 407 -31.69 -1.59 -17.40
CA ASN A 407 -31.67 -0.38 -18.22
C ASN A 407 -32.45 -0.59 -19.53
N GLN A 408 -32.25 -1.71 -20.22
CA GLN A 408 -33.01 -2.02 -21.44
C GLN A 408 -34.52 -2.13 -21.21
N LEU A 409 -34.94 -2.53 -20.00
CA LEU A 409 -36.35 -2.65 -19.64
C LEU A 409 -36.97 -1.31 -19.22
N TYR A 410 -36.20 -0.45 -18.53
CA TYR A 410 -36.70 0.75 -17.86
C TYR A 410 -36.25 2.09 -18.47
N TRP A 411 -35.32 2.13 -19.42
CA TRP A 411 -34.77 3.37 -19.98
C TRP A 411 -35.87 4.33 -20.44
N PHE A 412 -36.92 3.82 -21.09
CA PHE A 412 -38.03 4.64 -21.58
C PHE A 412 -38.81 5.29 -20.43
N TYR A 413 -39.18 4.53 -19.41
CA TYR A 413 -39.94 5.05 -18.28
C TYR A 413 -39.12 6.02 -17.41
N GLY A 414 -37.86 5.67 -17.16
CA GLY A 414 -36.93 6.49 -16.39
C GLY A 414 -36.61 7.84 -17.05
N THR A 415 -36.35 7.84 -18.37
CA THR A 415 -36.07 9.08 -19.12
C THR A 415 -37.28 10.02 -19.15
N MET A 416 -38.49 9.47 -19.32
CA MET A 416 -39.71 10.28 -19.29
C MET A 416 -39.97 10.87 -17.89
N HIS A 417 -39.78 10.08 -16.83
CA HIS A 417 -39.88 10.55 -15.44
C HIS A 417 -38.90 11.72 -15.18
N GLN A 418 -37.64 11.55 -15.56
CA GLN A 418 -36.62 12.58 -15.37
C GLN A 418 -36.93 13.87 -16.14
N TYR A 419 -37.40 13.76 -17.39
CA TYR A 419 -37.78 14.92 -18.19
C TYR A 419 -38.95 15.70 -17.56
N LEU A 420 -40.00 14.99 -17.11
CA LEU A 420 -41.16 15.61 -16.48
C LEU A 420 -40.81 16.26 -15.15
N CYS A 421 -39.95 15.62 -14.35
CA CYS A 421 -39.50 16.19 -13.09
C CYS A 421 -38.61 17.42 -13.26
N SER A 422 -37.74 17.44 -14.29
CA SER A 422 -36.89 18.61 -14.57
C SER A 422 -37.68 19.81 -15.08
N ASN A 423 -38.71 19.61 -15.91
CA ASN A 423 -39.41 20.72 -16.59
C ASN A 423 -40.73 21.13 -15.93
N TYR A 424 -41.43 20.17 -15.30
CA TYR A 424 -42.78 20.37 -14.76
C TYR A 424 -42.90 20.03 -13.27
N SER A 425 -41.81 19.61 -12.62
CA SER A 425 -41.77 19.17 -11.21
C SER A 425 -42.85 18.13 -10.82
N GLN A 426 -43.30 17.36 -11.81
CA GLN A 426 -44.34 16.34 -11.69
C GLN A 426 -43.88 15.02 -12.30
N SER A 427 -44.37 13.91 -11.75
CA SER A 427 -44.05 12.54 -12.19
C SER A 427 -45.25 11.93 -12.93
N ASN A 428 -44.97 11.13 -13.96
CA ASN A 428 -45.97 10.30 -14.64
C ASN A 428 -46.22 8.95 -13.95
N LEU A 429 -45.52 8.66 -12.86
CA LEU A 429 -45.62 7.42 -12.07
C LEU A 429 -46.24 7.70 -10.70
N GLN A 430 -47.17 6.86 -10.27
CA GLN A 430 -47.85 7.04 -8.98
C GLN A 430 -46.93 6.78 -7.77
N ALA A 431 -46.05 5.78 -7.88
CA ALA A 431 -45.20 5.32 -6.78
C ALA A 431 -43.93 6.17 -6.59
N LEU A 432 -43.57 6.99 -7.58
CA LEU A 432 -42.29 7.69 -7.64
C LEU A 432 -42.49 9.20 -7.70
N SER A 433 -41.98 9.92 -6.70
CA SER A 433 -41.95 11.37 -6.66
C SER A 433 -40.71 11.92 -7.37
N CYS A 434 -40.73 13.20 -7.76
CA CYS A 434 -39.55 13.87 -8.35
C CYS A 434 -38.37 14.02 -7.40
N SER A 435 -38.54 13.73 -6.11
CA SER A 435 -37.45 13.61 -5.14
C SER A 435 -36.68 12.29 -5.23
N LYS A 436 -37.22 11.29 -5.94
CA LYS A 436 -36.57 9.99 -6.16
C LYS A 436 -36.30 9.79 -7.65
N SER A 437 -35.04 9.47 -7.97
CA SER A 437 -34.71 8.98 -9.32
C SER A 437 -35.28 7.57 -9.50
N GLN A 438 -35.64 7.23 -10.74
CA GLN A 438 -36.05 5.88 -11.09
C GLN A 438 -34.84 4.93 -11.07
N GLY A 439 -33.65 5.43 -11.39
CA GLY A 439 -32.38 4.75 -11.17
C GLY A 439 -31.99 3.72 -12.23
N PHE A 440 -32.81 3.49 -13.25
CA PHE A 440 -32.53 2.59 -14.38
C PHE A 440 -32.78 3.27 -15.74
N ASP A 441 -32.72 4.61 -15.77
CA ASP A 441 -32.86 5.44 -16.96
C ASP A 441 -31.62 5.40 -17.86
N THR A 442 -30.44 5.33 -17.24
CA THR A 442 -29.14 5.24 -17.92
C THR A 442 -28.32 4.08 -17.36
N ILE A 443 -27.37 3.56 -18.15
CA ILE A 443 -26.51 2.44 -17.72
C ILE A 443 -25.76 2.78 -16.43
N PHE A 444 -25.23 4.00 -16.32
CA PHE A 444 -24.51 4.42 -15.11
C PHE A 444 -25.43 4.49 -13.89
N SER A 445 -26.63 5.05 -14.03
CA SER A 445 -27.63 5.05 -12.95
C SER A 445 -28.03 3.63 -12.54
N ALA A 446 -28.19 2.71 -13.51
CA ALA A 446 -28.55 1.33 -13.26
C ALA A 446 -27.46 0.58 -12.47
N LEU A 447 -26.19 0.82 -12.81
CA LEU A 447 -25.05 0.29 -12.07
C LEU A 447 -25.04 0.81 -10.62
N GLN A 448 -25.24 2.12 -10.44
CA GLN A 448 -25.30 2.75 -9.12
C GLN A 448 -26.49 2.21 -8.30
N SER A 449 -27.66 2.08 -8.90
CA SER A 449 -28.86 1.56 -8.25
C SER A 449 -28.67 0.11 -7.82
N LEU A 450 -28.12 -0.76 -8.68
CA LEU A 450 -27.85 -2.16 -8.32
C LEU A 450 -26.79 -2.29 -7.23
N PHE A 451 -25.75 -1.46 -7.27
CA PHE A 451 -24.74 -1.41 -6.21
C PHE A 451 -25.39 -1.09 -4.85
N TRP A 452 -26.22 -0.05 -4.78
CA TRP A 452 -26.93 0.31 -3.54
C TRP A 452 -28.04 -0.67 -3.16
N ALA A 453 -28.62 -1.38 -4.13
CA ALA A 453 -29.57 -2.46 -3.89
C ALA A 453 -28.93 -3.61 -3.10
N GLY A 454 -27.66 -3.93 -3.38
CA GLY A 454 -26.92 -4.93 -2.61
C GLY A 454 -26.77 -4.61 -1.11
N PHE A 455 -26.90 -3.34 -0.73
CA PHE A 455 -26.92 -2.88 0.67
C PHE A 455 -28.34 -2.66 1.22
N GLY A 456 -29.38 -2.97 0.45
CA GLY A 456 -30.78 -2.80 0.83
C GLY A 456 -31.27 -1.35 0.83
N VAL A 457 -30.58 -0.43 0.11
CA VAL A 457 -30.95 1.00 0.06
C VAL A 457 -32.00 1.30 -1.00
N VAL A 458 -32.16 0.42 -2.00
CA VAL A 458 -33.12 0.62 -3.11
C VAL A 458 -34.47 -0.02 -2.78
N ASP A 459 -35.52 0.79 -2.79
CA ASP A 459 -36.89 0.35 -2.54
C ASP A 459 -37.50 -0.35 -3.78
N LEU A 460 -38.33 -1.38 -3.56
CA LEU A 460 -39.10 -2.04 -4.64
C LEU A 460 -40.06 -1.09 -5.36
N SER A 461 -40.44 0.03 -4.74
CA SER A 461 -41.30 1.06 -5.33
C SER A 461 -40.66 1.74 -6.55
N THR A 462 -39.34 1.70 -6.68
CA THR A 462 -38.61 2.22 -7.86
C THR A 462 -38.92 1.47 -9.15
N LEU A 463 -39.40 0.22 -9.04
CA LEU A 463 -39.74 -0.65 -10.15
C LEU A 463 -41.24 -0.63 -10.52
N GLU A 464 -42.08 0.04 -9.71
CA GLU A 464 -43.52 0.11 -9.92
C GLU A 464 -43.88 1.10 -11.03
N LEU A 465 -44.63 0.63 -12.04
CA LEU A 465 -44.98 1.40 -13.23
C LEU A 465 -46.47 1.80 -13.26
N LYS A 466 -47.09 1.92 -12.08
CA LYS A 466 -48.50 2.33 -11.98
C LYS A 466 -48.68 3.74 -12.56
N PRO A 467 -49.65 3.93 -13.48
CA PRO A 467 -49.84 5.19 -14.16
C PRO A 467 -50.26 6.30 -13.18
N GLY A 468 -49.53 7.42 -13.21
CA GLY A 468 -49.88 8.66 -12.51
C GLY A 468 -50.47 9.71 -13.45
N THR A 469 -50.87 10.85 -12.89
CA THR A 469 -51.35 12.00 -13.68
C THR A 469 -50.17 12.78 -14.27
N SER A 470 -50.00 12.73 -15.59
CA SER A 470 -48.96 13.50 -16.30
C SER A 470 -49.52 14.85 -16.79
N PRO A 471 -48.76 15.96 -16.69
CA PRO A 471 -49.14 17.25 -17.27
C PRO A 471 -49.07 17.28 -18.80
N VAL A 472 -48.41 16.28 -19.42
CA VAL A 472 -48.25 16.18 -20.88
C VAL A 472 -48.93 14.92 -21.38
N ASN A 473 -50.01 15.09 -22.16
CA ASN A 473 -50.84 13.99 -22.66
C ASN A 473 -50.06 12.94 -23.47
N VAL A 474 -48.99 13.34 -24.18
CA VAL A 474 -48.15 12.42 -24.98
C VAL A 474 -47.34 11.45 -24.11
N PHE A 475 -47.02 11.84 -22.88
CA PHE A 475 -46.23 11.03 -21.94
C PHE A 475 -47.09 10.37 -20.84
N GLN A 476 -48.41 10.42 -21.00
CA GLN A 476 -49.33 9.75 -20.11
C GLN A 476 -49.36 8.25 -20.39
N ILE A 477 -49.09 7.46 -19.35
CA ILE A 477 -49.21 6.00 -19.41
C ILE A 477 -50.72 5.69 -19.43
N GLN A 478 -51.22 5.23 -20.59
CA GLN A 478 -52.65 4.95 -20.79
C GLN A 478 -53.09 3.68 -20.05
N GLU A 479 -52.30 2.63 -20.15
CA GLU A 479 -52.54 1.35 -19.50
C GLU A 479 -51.32 0.94 -18.67
N TRP A 480 -51.57 0.30 -17.54
CA TRP A 480 -50.52 -0.16 -16.65
C TRP A 480 -49.67 -1.24 -17.34
N PRO A 481 -48.35 -1.02 -17.55
CA PRO A 481 -47.47 -2.02 -18.18
C PRO A 481 -47.10 -3.15 -17.19
N VAL A 482 -48.08 -4.02 -16.92
CA VAL A 482 -47.95 -5.14 -15.97
C VAL A 482 -46.80 -6.08 -16.33
N ILE A 483 -46.58 -6.33 -17.63
CA ILE A 483 -45.53 -7.25 -18.11
C ILE A 483 -44.14 -6.69 -17.75
N THR A 484 -43.89 -5.42 -18.08
CA THR A 484 -42.61 -4.75 -17.80
C THR A 484 -42.36 -4.67 -16.30
N GLU A 485 -43.36 -4.28 -15.50
CA GLU A 485 -43.21 -4.21 -14.04
C GLU A 485 -42.92 -5.60 -13.44
N THR A 486 -43.65 -6.62 -13.87
CA THR A 486 -43.47 -7.98 -13.36
C THR A 486 -42.11 -8.54 -13.77
N ALA A 487 -41.71 -8.36 -15.03
CA ALA A 487 -40.41 -8.78 -15.52
C ALA A 487 -39.28 -8.05 -14.78
N GLY A 488 -39.41 -6.76 -14.53
CA GLY A 488 -38.42 -5.97 -13.81
C GLY A 488 -38.27 -6.40 -12.35
N LYS A 489 -39.39 -6.61 -11.64
CA LYS A 489 -39.38 -7.18 -10.28
C LYS A 489 -38.75 -8.58 -10.24
N LEU A 490 -39.00 -9.42 -11.24
CA LEU A 490 -38.40 -10.75 -11.35
C LEU A 490 -36.89 -10.69 -11.62
N VAL A 491 -36.44 -9.85 -12.56
CA VAL A 491 -35.01 -9.68 -12.88
C VAL A 491 -34.26 -9.09 -11.69
N PHE A 492 -34.85 -8.11 -11.01
CA PHE A 492 -34.29 -7.52 -9.80
C PHE A 492 -34.25 -8.53 -8.64
N GLY A 493 -35.32 -9.30 -8.42
CA GLY A 493 -35.32 -10.37 -7.42
C GLY A 493 -34.30 -11.47 -7.72
N LEU A 494 -34.09 -11.80 -9.00
CA LEU A 494 -33.05 -12.74 -9.42
C LEU A 494 -31.65 -12.17 -9.14
N TYR A 495 -31.44 -10.88 -9.38
CA TYR A 495 -30.20 -10.19 -9.00
C TYR A 495 -29.96 -10.27 -7.49
N GLU A 496 -30.96 -10.01 -6.64
CA GLU A 496 -30.82 -10.13 -5.18
C GLU A 496 -30.45 -11.55 -4.75
N VAL A 497 -31.08 -12.58 -5.35
CA VAL A 497 -30.74 -13.98 -5.05
C VAL A 497 -29.32 -14.32 -5.50
N ILE A 498 -28.92 -13.95 -6.72
CA ILE A 498 -27.61 -14.31 -7.26
C ILE A 498 -26.52 -13.43 -6.62
N GLY A 499 -26.62 -12.12 -6.76
CA GLY A 499 -25.65 -11.14 -6.30
C GLY A 499 -25.52 -11.09 -4.78
N VAL A 500 -26.63 -10.99 -4.05
CA VAL A 500 -26.57 -10.82 -2.59
C VAL A 500 -26.50 -12.18 -1.90
N LEU A 501 -27.43 -13.12 -2.16
CA LEU A 501 -27.45 -14.37 -1.41
C LEU A 501 -26.36 -15.36 -1.83
N VAL A 502 -26.11 -15.55 -3.12
CA VAL A 502 -25.13 -16.55 -3.58
C VAL A 502 -23.71 -15.99 -3.56
N LEU A 503 -23.46 -14.86 -4.21
CA LEU A 503 -22.10 -14.34 -4.37
C LEU A 503 -21.50 -13.88 -3.03
N ILE A 504 -22.23 -13.18 -2.15
CA ILE A 504 -21.68 -12.78 -0.84
C ILE A 504 -21.32 -14.00 0.01
N ASN A 505 -22.15 -15.04 0.02
CA ASN A 505 -21.84 -16.26 0.76
C ASN A 505 -20.62 -16.99 0.19
N LEU A 506 -20.45 -16.97 -1.13
CA LEU A 506 -19.25 -17.48 -1.79
C LEU A 506 -18.01 -16.65 -1.42
N LEU A 507 -18.12 -15.31 -1.38
CA LEU A 507 -17.04 -14.42 -0.96
C LEU A 507 -16.60 -14.72 0.48
N ILE A 508 -17.56 -14.94 1.40
CA ILE A 508 -17.25 -15.32 2.78
C ILE A 508 -16.47 -16.65 2.82
N ALA A 509 -16.88 -17.64 2.03
CA ALA A 509 -16.17 -18.92 1.96
C ALA A 509 -14.74 -18.77 1.41
N ILE A 510 -14.55 -17.99 0.34
CA ILE A 510 -13.23 -17.70 -0.24
C ILE A 510 -12.34 -16.93 0.76
N MET A 511 -12.89 -15.93 1.45
CA MET A 511 -12.15 -15.19 2.48
C MET A 511 -11.76 -16.10 3.64
N SER A 512 -12.61 -17.03 4.05
CA SER A 512 -12.30 -17.97 5.13
C SER A 512 -11.14 -18.91 4.76
N ASP A 513 -11.15 -19.46 3.54
CA ASP A 513 -10.06 -20.32 3.06
C ASP A 513 -8.75 -19.52 2.91
N SER A 514 -8.82 -18.34 2.30
CA SER A 514 -7.68 -17.44 2.15
C SER A 514 -7.12 -16.98 3.51
N PHE A 515 -7.97 -16.77 4.51
CA PHE A 515 -7.54 -16.39 5.85
C PHE A 515 -6.75 -17.52 6.51
N THR A 516 -7.24 -18.77 6.46
CA THR A 516 -6.53 -19.93 7.02
C THR A 516 -5.15 -20.10 6.37
N ARG A 517 -5.06 -20.05 5.04
CA ARG A 517 -3.77 -20.13 4.32
C ARG A 517 -2.82 -18.99 4.71
N THR A 518 -3.36 -17.80 4.95
CA THR A 518 -2.56 -16.64 5.34
C THR A 518 -2.10 -16.72 6.80
N GLU A 519 -2.92 -17.29 7.68
CA GLU A 519 -2.62 -17.45 9.11
C GLU A 519 -1.34 -18.26 9.36
N GLU A 520 -1.09 -19.28 8.54
CA GLU A 520 0.10 -20.14 8.64
C GLU A 520 1.40 -19.38 8.36
N VAL A 521 1.38 -18.41 7.44
CA VAL A 521 2.59 -17.75 6.92
C VAL A 521 2.73 -16.29 7.39
N LYS A 522 1.68 -15.70 7.99
CA LYS A 522 1.64 -14.26 8.33
C LYS A 522 2.80 -13.80 9.22
N ARG A 523 3.33 -14.67 10.09
CA ARG A 523 4.45 -14.33 10.98
C ARG A 523 5.73 -14.09 10.20
N ILE A 524 6.00 -14.95 9.22
CA ILE A 524 7.18 -14.86 8.35
C ILE A 524 7.05 -13.61 7.47
N ASP A 525 5.88 -13.37 6.88
CA ASP A 525 5.68 -12.17 6.06
C ASP A 525 5.81 -10.88 6.86
N TRP A 526 5.16 -10.80 8.03
CA TRP A 526 5.27 -9.64 8.90
C TRP A 526 6.71 -9.42 9.35
N GLY A 527 7.39 -10.47 9.80
CA GLY A 527 8.79 -10.39 10.21
C GLY A 527 9.69 -9.93 9.06
N PHE A 528 9.45 -10.38 7.84
CA PHE A 528 10.22 -9.97 6.67
C PHE A 528 10.07 -8.47 6.38
N VAL A 529 8.82 -7.96 6.42
CA VAL A 529 8.56 -6.53 6.23
C VAL A 529 9.23 -5.69 7.31
N VAL A 530 9.13 -6.10 8.58
CA VAL A 530 9.80 -5.43 9.71
C VAL A 530 11.32 -5.46 9.52
N MET A 531 11.90 -6.61 9.18
CA MET A 531 13.35 -6.74 8.98
C MET A 531 13.83 -5.82 7.84
N LYS A 532 13.11 -5.78 6.72
CA LYS A 532 13.41 -4.90 5.59
C LYS A 532 13.42 -3.43 6.01
N ASP A 533 12.42 -2.98 6.76
CA ASP A 533 12.34 -1.58 7.22
C ASP A 533 13.44 -1.27 8.23
N VAL A 534 13.72 -2.18 9.16
CA VAL A 534 14.77 -2.03 10.17
C VAL A 534 16.15 -1.89 9.53
N LEU A 535 16.48 -2.76 8.56
CA LEU A 535 17.75 -2.68 7.82
C LEU A 535 17.86 -1.38 7.01
N ARG A 536 16.73 -0.83 6.53
CA ARG A 536 16.72 0.49 5.88
C ARG A 536 17.13 1.59 6.85
N TYR A 537 16.61 1.59 8.08
CA TYR A 537 16.94 2.61 9.09
C TYR A 537 18.35 2.52 9.67
N LEU A 538 18.94 1.31 9.70
CA LEU A 538 20.34 1.11 10.09
C LEU A 538 21.35 1.73 9.11
N LYS A 539 20.92 2.07 7.88
CA LYS A 539 21.80 2.75 6.92
C LYS A 539 22.00 4.21 7.35
N VAL A 540 23.25 4.65 7.39
CA VAL A 540 23.63 6.01 7.83
C VAL A 540 23.01 7.11 6.95
N ASP A 541 22.69 6.82 5.69
CA ASP A 541 22.22 7.77 4.67
C ASP A 541 20.69 8.00 4.59
N VAL A 542 19.90 7.58 5.58
CA VAL A 542 18.44 7.83 5.54
C VAL A 542 18.15 9.30 5.80
N SER A 543 17.27 9.88 4.98
CA SER A 543 16.82 11.26 5.14
C SER A 543 16.07 11.47 6.47
N LEU A 544 16.14 12.69 7.00
CA LEU A 544 15.24 13.12 8.08
C LEU A 544 13.78 12.98 7.62
N PRO A 545 12.83 12.75 8.56
CA PRO A 545 11.42 12.69 8.21
C PRO A 545 10.88 14.06 7.79
N PRO A 546 9.73 14.10 7.09
CA PRO A 546 9.00 15.32 6.82
C PRO A 546 8.76 16.13 8.09
N PRO A 547 8.86 17.47 8.07
CA PRO A 547 9.12 18.34 6.92
C PRO A 547 10.62 18.65 6.69
N PHE A 548 11.55 17.95 7.35
CA PHE A 548 12.96 18.34 7.41
C PHE A 548 13.85 17.63 6.37
N GLY A 549 13.32 16.68 5.60
CA GLY A 549 14.08 15.87 4.63
C GLY A 549 14.66 16.68 3.47
N LEU A 550 13.88 17.60 2.90
CA LEU A 550 14.25 18.53 1.84
C LEU A 550 15.34 19.48 2.34
N MET A 551 15.19 20.04 3.55
CA MET A 551 16.20 20.90 4.16
C MET A 551 17.53 20.16 4.32
N MET A 552 17.49 18.90 4.77
CA MET A 552 18.67 18.04 4.88
C MET A 552 19.33 17.81 3.51
N SER A 553 18.52 17.55 2.48
CA SER A 553 18.99 17.34 1.12
C SER A 553 19.65 18.60 0.53
N VAL A 554 19.02 19.76 0.71
CA VAL A 554 19.56 21.06 0.28
C VAL A 554 20.86 21.36 1.01
N ARG A 555 20.90 21.18 2.33
CA ARG A 555 22.13 21.33 3.11
C ARG A 555 23.24 20.42 2.58
N ASN A 556 22.96 19.13 2.37
CA ASN A 556 23.96 18.19 1.88
C ASN A 556 24.43 18.55 0.46
N ALA A 557 23.55 19.07 -0.40
CA ALA A 557 23.89 19.54 -1.74
C ALA A 557 24.75 20.81 -1.74
N VAL A 558 24.58 21.71 -0.76
CA VAL A 558 25.36 22.94 -0.61
C VAL A 558 26.68 22.70 0.12
N VAL A 559 26.69 21.88 1.17
CA VAL A 559 27.85 21.64 2.03
C VAL A 559 28.88 20.72 1.38
N ARG A 560 28.47 19.70 0.61
CA ARG A 560 29.40 18.81 -0.11
C ARG A 560 30.35 19.55 -1.07
N PRO A 561 29.90 20.45 -1.96
CA PRO A 561 30.80 21.20 -2.83
C PRO A 561 31.66 22.21 -2.07
N VAL A 562 31.16 22.83 -1.00
CA VAL A 562 31.96 23.75 -0.16
C VAL A 562 33.08 23.00 0.58
N LEU A 563 32.80 21.81 1.12
CA LEU A 563 33.82 20.95 1.72
C LEU A 563 34.84 20.42 0.68
N ALA A 564 34.38 20.15 -0.55
CA ALA A 564 35.27 19.74 -1.65
C ALA A 564 36.11 20.89 -2.24
N LEU A 565 35.75 22.15 -1.95
CA LEU A 565 36.52 23.35 -2.32
C LEU A 565 37.48 23.79 -1.20
N CYS A 566 37.26 23.36 0.03
CA CYS A 566 38.05 23.72 1.21
C CYS A 566 39.03 22.61 1.68
N GLY A 567 39.03 21.45 1.02
CA GLY A 567 40.02 20.38 1.20
C GLY A 567 40.75 20.12 -0.10
#